data_AF-A0A1I5HQA4-F1
#
_entry.id   AF-A0A1I5HQA4-F1
#
_cell.length_a   1.000
_cell.length_b   1.000
_cell.length_c   1.000
_cell.angle_alpha   90.00
_cell.angle_beta   90.00
_cell.angle_gamma   90.00
#
_symmetry.space_group_name_H-M   'P 1'
#
loop_
_entity.id
_entity.type
_entity.pdbx_description
1 polymer ?
#
loop_
_entity_poly.entity_id
_entity_poly.type
_entity_poly.pdbx_seq_one_letter_code
_entity_poly.pdbx_strand_id
1 'polypeptide(L)'
;MRVALSVACFDDALFPGTGKAATVLLERLGHEVVFPPGQTCCGQIHWTAGYHREAAGLARSYAAAFEGCEAVVAPSASCAATVRHAYPKIARAARDPALARAAEGIAVHELSEFLVDVLGVTDVGAYFPHRVTYHPSCQSMRTLGAGDRPLRLLRAV
;
A
#
# COMPACT_ATOMS: atom_id res chain seq x y z
N MET A 1 -14.25 9.66 -4.54
CA MET A 1 -13.37 9.00 -5.53
C MET A 1 -13.42 7.50 -5.34
N ARG A 2 -12.97 6.75 -6.35
CA ARG A 2 -12.91 5.28 -6.33
C ARG A 2 -11.49 4.84 -5.96
N VAL A 3 -11.35 4.17 -4.83
CA VAL A 3 -10.07 3.76 -4.24
C VAL A 3 -9.85 2.26 -4.46
N ALA A 4 -8.77 1.90 -5.14
CA ALA A 4 -8.36 0.50 -5.28
C ALA A 4 -7.56 0.09 -4.03
N LEU A 5 -8.12 -0.80 -3.22
CA LEU A 5 -7.44 -1.31 -2.03
C LEU A 5 -6.47 -2.43 -2.42
N SER A 6 -5.19 -2.20 -2.16
CA SER A 6 -4.15 -3.23 -2.22
C SER A 6 -3.98 -3.87 -0.85
N VAL A 7 -4.57 -5.04 -0.65
CA VAL A 7 -4.41 -5.79 0.61
C VAL A 7 -3.11 -6.59 0.51
N ALA A 8 -2.25 -6.46 1.52
CA ALA A 8 -1.01 -7.22 1.55
C ALA A 8 -1.32 -8.71 1.60
N CYS A 9 -0.61 -9.51 0.80
CA CYS A 9 -0.85 -10.96 0.70
C CYS A 9 -0.76 -11.70 2.05
N PHE A 10 0.06 -11.19 2.98
CA PHE A 10 0.18 -11.74 4.33
C PHE A 10 -1.04 -11.41 5.19
N ASP A 11 -1.56 -10.19 5.09
CA ASP A 11 -2.79 -9.79 5.79
C ASP A 11 -4.00 -10.55 5.24
N ASP A 12 -4.12 -10.70 3.92
CA ASP A 12 -5.23 -11.43 3.32
C ASP A 12 -5.27 -12.91 3.78
N ALA A 13 -4.09 -13.53 3.89
CA ALA A 13 -3.97 -14.92 4.32
C ALA A 13 -4.16 -15.14 5.83
N LEU A 14 -3.69 -14.23 6.68
CA LEU A 14 -3.59 -14.47 8.14
C LEU A 14 -4.38 -13.46 8.99
N PHE A 15 -4.54 -12.23 8.53
CA PHE A 15 -5.16 -11.13 9.26
C PHE A 15 -6.19 -10.38 8.39
N PRO A 16 -7.18 -11.06 7.79
CA PRO A 16 -8.11 -10.44 6.84
C PRO A 16 -8.95 -9.32 7.45
N GLY A 17 -9.00 -9.23 8.79
CA GLY A 17 -9.58 -8.10 9.51
C GLY A 17 -8.95 -6.75 9.13
N THR A 18 -7.66 -6.70 8.79
CA THR A 18 -6.96 -5.47 8.38
C THR A 18 -7.55 -4.90 7.09
N GLY A 19 -7.72 -5.74 6.06
CA GLY A 19 -8.33 -5.32 4.80
C GLY A 19 -9.77 -4.83 5.00
N LYS A 20 -10.56 -5.57 5.77
CA LYS A 20 -11.95 -5.18 6.10
C LYS A 20 -12.02 -3.85 6.85
N ALA A 21 -11.14 -3.63 7.83
CA ALA A 21 -11.09 -2.38 8.58
C ALA A 21 -10.69 -1.19 7.69
N ALA A 22 -9.73 -1.38 6.78
CA ALA A 22 -9.35 -0.36 5.81
C ALA A 22 -10.51 -0.01 4.86
N THR A 23 -11.26 -1.02 4.38
CA THR A 23 -12.48 -0.82 3.58
C THR A 23 -13.50 0.03 4.35
N VAL A 24 -13.88 -0.40 5.55
CA VAL A 24 -14.87 0.31 6.37
C VAL A 24 -14.45 1.75 6.66
N LEU A 25 -13.17 1.98 6.94
CA LEU A 25 -12.62 3.31 7.16
C LEU A 25 -12.80 4.21 5.93
N LEU A 26 -12.36 3.74 4.77
CA LEU A 26 -12.42 4.50 3.52
C LEU A 26 -13.87 4.75 3.07
N GLU A 27 -14.75 3.76 3.22
CA GLU A 27 -16.19 3.91 2.91
C GLU A 27 -16.87 4.92 3.84
N ARG A 28 -16.56 4.90 5.14
CA ARG A 28 -17.08 5.90 6.10
C ARG A 28 -16.65 7.32 5.77
N LEU A 29 -15.49 7.48 5.15
CA LEU A 29 -14.99 8.77 4.67
C LEU A 29 -15.57 9.17 3.29
N GLY A 30 -16.51 8.39 2.75
CA GLY A 30 -17.25 8.71 1.52
C GLY A 30 -16.60 8.22 0.22
N HIS A 31 -15.69 7.24 0.30
CA HIS A 31 -15.03 6.66 -0.88
C HIS A 31 -15.66 5.33 -1.30
N GLU A 32 -15.75 5.08 -2.61
CA GLU A 32 -16.04 3.74 -3.13
C GLU A 32 -14.75 2.94 -3.07
N VAL A 33 -14.75 1.82 -2.34
CA VAL A 33 -13.59 0.94 -2.24
C VAL A 33 -13.76 -0.24 -3.19
N VAL A 34 -12.77 -0.45 -4.05
CA VAL A 34 -12.73 -1.60 -4.96
C VAL A 34 -11.52 -2.46 -4.69
N PHE A 35 -11.71 -3.77 -4.88
CA PHE A 35 -10.66 -4.76 -4.74
C PHE A 35 -10.45 -5.44 -6.10
N PRO A 36 -9.42 -5.08 -6.87
CA PRO A 36 -9.18 -5.70 -8.17
C PRO A 36 -8.95 -7.22 -8.01
N PRO A 37 -9.71 -8.09 -8.71
CA PRO A 37 -9.68 -9.53 -8.49
C PRO A 37 -8.35 -10.18 -8.91
N GLY A 38 -7.55 -9.51 -9.74
CA GLY A 38 -6.25 -9.99 -10.20
C GLY A 38 -5.07 -9.58 -9.31
N GLN A 39 -5.29 -8.86 -8.21
CA GLN A 39 -4.19 -8.43 -7.36
C GLN A 39 -3.50 -9.65 -6.72
N THR A 40 -2.16 -9.61 -6.70
CA THR A 40 -1.31 -10.66 -6.14
C THR A 40 -0.28 -10.02 -5.20
N CYS A 41 0.65 -10.82 -4.67
CA CYS A 41 1.76 -10.29 -3.87
C CYS A 41 2.53 -9.20 -4.63
N CYS A 42 2.85 -8.09 -3.96
CA CYS A 42 3.71 -7.02 -4.51
C CYS A 42 5.17 -7.47 -4.78
N GLY A 43 5.57 -8.70 -4.44
CA GLY A 43 6.90 -9.22 -4.72
C GLY A 43 8.02 -8.76 -3.77
N GLN A 44 7.70 -8.03 -2.68
CA GLN A 44 8.70 -7.50 -1.74
C GLN A 44 9.68 -8.57 -1.21
N ILE A 45 9.15 -9.69 -0.73
CA ILE A 45 9.95 -10.78 -0.15
C ILE A 45 10.87 -11.39 -1.22
N HIS A 46 10.32 -11.69 -2.40
CA HIS A 46 11.07 -12.26 -3.52
C HIS A 46 12.22 -11.35 -3.95
N TRP A 47 11.95 -10.04 -4.07
CA TRP A 47 12.97 -9.06 -4.45
C TRP A 47 14.12 -9.00 -3.44
N THR A 48 13.79 -8.93 -2.15
CA THR A 48 14.80 -8.78 -1.08
C THR A 48 15.56 -10.08 -0.78
N ALA A 49 14.96 -11.24 -1.07
CA ALA A 49 15.60 -12.55 -0.94
C ALA A 49 16.41 -12.98 -2.19
N GLY A 50 16.46 -12.15 -3.25
CA GLY A 50 17.24 -12.42 -4.46
C GLY A 50 16.54 -13.21 -5.56
N TYR A 51 15.25 -13.55 -5.38
CA TYR A 51 14.40 -14.19 -6.38
C TYR A 51 13.91 -13.16 -7.42
N HIS A 52 14.84 -12.58 -8.17
CA HIS A 52 14.58 -11.43 -9.04
C HIS A 52 13.65 -11.76 -10.21
N ARG A 53 13.71 -12.98 -10.75
CA ARG A 53 12.84 -13.42 -11.85
C ARG A 53 11.39 -13.52 -11.38
N GLU A 54 11.18 -14.11 -10.22
CA GLU A 54 9.89 -14.28 -9.56
C GLU A 54 9.33 -12.92 -9.14
N ALA A 55 10.17 -12.05 -8.57
CA ALA A 55 9.81 -10.67 -8.24
C ALA A 55 9.33 -9.90 -9.47
N ALA A 56 9.98 -10.06 -10.63
CA ALA A 56 9.53 -9.44 -11.88
C ALA A 56 8.19 -9.99 -12.37
N GLY A 57 7.94 -11.30 -12.20
CA GLY A 57 6.63 -11.91 -12.48
C GLY A 57 5.53 -11.30 -11.63
N LEU A 58 5.73 -11.24 -10.32
CA LEU A 58 4.79 -10.66 -9.36
C LEU A 58 4.54 -9.18 -9.61
N ALA A 59 5.60 -8.40 -9.88
CA ALA A 59 5.49 -6.98 -10.17
C ALA A 59 4.65 -6.71 -11.44
N ARG A 60 4.78 -7.54 -12.49
CA ARG A 60 3.91 -7.45 -13.68
C ARG A 60 2.46 -7.75 -13.37
N SER A 61 2.18 -8.85 -12.66
CA SER A 61 0.81 -9.22 -12.28
C SER A 61 0.16 -8.15 -11.41
N TYR A 62 0.89 -7.62 -10.44
CA TYR A 62 0.43 -6.50 -9.62
C TYR A 62 0.15 -5.26 -10.47
N ALA A 63 1.09 -4.87 -11.35
CA ALA A 63 0.93 -3.67 -12.17
C ALA A 63 -0.29 -3.77 -13.11
N ALA A 64 -0.51 -4.94 -13.71
CA ALA A 64 -1.69 -5.19 -14.54
C ALA A 64 -3.00 -5.13 -13.73
N ALA A 65 -3.00 -5.62 -12.49
CA ALA A 65 -4.20 -5.61 -11.65
C ALA A 65 -4.65 -4.21 -11.23
N PHE A 66 -3.70 -3.26 -11.14
CA PHE A 66 -3.96 -1.88 -10.72
C PHE A 66 -3.88 -0.87 -11.87
N GLU A 67 -3.77 -1.34 -13.12
CA GLU A 67 -3.73 -0.47 -14.29
C GLU A 67 -5.01 0.39 -14.38
N GLY A 68 -4.83 1.69 -14.61
CA GLY A 68 -5.93 2.65 -14.74
C GLY A 68 -6.65 2.99 -13.43
N CYS A 69 -6.19 2.51 -12.27
CA CYS A 69 -6.73 2.91 -10.98
C CYS A 69 -6.28 4.33 -10.63
N GLU A 70 -7.22 5.20 -10.23
CA GLU A 70 -6.95 6.59 -9.85
C GLU A 70 -6.08 6.70 -8.59
N ALA A 71 -6.39 5.90 -7.58
CA ALA A 71 -5.65 5.82 -6.34
C ALA A 71 -5.59 4.36 -5.86
N VAL A 72 -4.37 3.88 -5.59
CA VAL A 72 -4.14 2.58 -4.97
C VAL A 72 -3.74 2.80 -3.52
N VAL A 73 -4.51 2.29 -2.57
CA VAL A 73 -4.22 2.43 -1.14
C VAL A 73 -3.79 1.10 -0.58
N ALA A 74 -2.62 1.06 0.04
CA ALA A 74 -2.09 -0.11 0.73
C ALA A 74 -2.01 0.17 2.24
N PRO A 75 -2.70 -0.60 3.11
CA PRO A 75 -2.47 -0.57 4.56
C PRO A 75 -1.18 -1.31 4.93
N SER A 76 -0.14 -1.16 4.11
CA SER A 76 1.14 -1.83 4.25
C SER A 76 2.25 -0.98 3.65
N ALA A 77 3.10 -0.46 4.53
CA ALA A 77 4.26 0.32 4.14
C ALA A 77 5.24 -0.48 3.26
N SER A 78 5.38 -1.79 3.50
CA SER A 78 6.29 -2.63 2.69
C SER A 78 5.77 -2.80 1.27
N CYS A 79 4.45 -2.99 1.08
CA CYS A 79 3.83 -3.08 -0.23
C CYS A 79 3.97 -1.77 -1.00
N ALA A 80 3.55 -0.66 -0.39
CA ALA A 80 3.63 0.66 -1.03
C ALA A 80 5.09 1.05 -1.35
N ALA A 81 6.05 0.74 -0.48
CA ALA A 81 7.48 0.99 -0.73
C ALA A 81 8.02 0.15 -1.89
N THR A 82 7.59 -1.10 -1.99
CA THR A 82 8.05 -2.01 -3.04
C THR A 82 7.60 -1.51 -4.40
N VAL A 83 6.32 -1.15 -4.52
CA VAL A 83 5.77 -0.61 -5.77
C VAL A 83 6.48 0.70 -6.14
N ARG A 84 6.64 1.66 -5.20
CA ARG A 84 7.29 2.94 -5.49
C ARG A 84 8.78 2.86 -5.77
N HIS A 85 9.53 2.06 -5.03
CA HIS A 85 11.00 2.12 -5.04
C HIS A 85 11.68 0.87 -5.57
N ALA A 86 11.05 -0.30 -5.48
CA ALA A 86 11.62 -1.54 -5.97
C ALA A 86 11.20 -1.84 -7.41
N TYR A 87 9.97 -1.52 -7.84
CA TYR A 87 9.52 -1.85 -9.21
C TYR A 87 10.41 -1.25 -10.30
N PRO A 88 10.89 0.01 -10.23
CA PRO A 88 11.84 0.52 -11.21
C PRO A 88 13.16 -0.28 -11.26
N LYS A 89 13.62 -0.78 -10.10
CA LYS A 89 14.84 -1.59 -9.99
C LYS A 89 14.60 -3.01 -10.52
N ILE A 90 13.44 -3.59 -10.22
CA ILE A 90 12.99 -4.88 -10.74
C ILE A 90 12.90 -4.82 -12.26
N ALA A 91 12.27 -3.79 -12.81
CA ALA A 91 12.15 -3.56 -14.25
C ALA A 91 13.52 -3.45 -14.91
N ARG A 92 14.46 -2.68 -14.32
CA ARG A 92 15.84 -2.60 -14.82
C ARG A 92 16.56 -3.95 -14.78
N ALA A 93 16.45 -4.68 -13.67
CA ALA A 93 17.08 -6.00 -13.52
C ALA A 93 16.53 -7.02 -14.54
N ALA A 94 15.22 -6.96 -14.81
CA ALA A 94 14.54 -7.83 -15.78
C ALA A 94 14.65 -7.35 -17.23
N ARG A 95 15.24 -6.16 -17.49
CA ARG A 95 15.26 -5.49 -18.80
C ARG A 95 13.85 -5.33 -19.39
N ASP A 96 12.90 -4.95 -18.54
CA ASP A 96 11.47 -4.87 -18.85
C ASP A 96 10.98 -3.41 -18.86
N PRO A 97 11.05 -2.70 -20.01
CA PRO A 97 10.63 -1.31 -20.10
C PRO A 97 9.11 -1.12 -19.97
N ALA A 98 8.32 -2.18 -20.21
CA ALA A 98 6.86 -2.13 -20.02
C ALA A 98 6.54 -2.09 -18.53
N LEU A 99 7.19 -2.93 -17.72
CA LEU A 99 7.05 -2.88 -16.27
C LEU A 99 7.52 -1.54 -15.68
N ALA A 100 8.58 -0.94 -16.20
CA ALA A 100 9.04 0.37 -15.75
C ALA A 100 7.95 1.44 -15.92
N ARG A 101 7.34 1.52 -17.12
CA ARG A 101 6.23 2.45 -17.40
C ARG A 101 4.99 2.15 -16.56
N ALA A 102 4.64 0.87 -16.43
CA ALA A 102 3.49 0.48 -15.61
C ALA A 102 3.70 0.87 -14.15
N ALA A 103 4.91 0.70 -13.60
CA ALA A 103 5.23 1.10 -12.24
C ALA A 103 5.11 2.61 -12.00
N GLU A 104 5.52 3.43 -12.96
CA GLU A 104 5.35 4.89 -12.91
C GLU A 104 3.88 5.33 -12.91
N GLY A 105 3.02 4.55 -13.56
CA GLY A 105 1.58 4.82 -13.65
C GLY A 105 0.76 4.43 -12.42
N ILE A 106 1.35 3.74 -11.44
CA ILE A 106 0.62 3.31 -10.24
C ILE A 106 0.71 4.39 -9.16
N ALA A 107 -0.38 5.14 -8.96
CA ALA A 107 -0.55 6.07 -7.85
C ALA A 107 -0.80 5.34 -6.52
N VAL A 108 0.23 4.67 -6.00
CA VAL A 108 0.15 3.93 -4.73
C VAL A 108 0.49 4.81 -3.52
N HIS A 109 -0.38 4.74 -2.52
CA HIS A 109 -0.25 5.44 -1.26
C HIS A 109 -0.27 4.43 -0.11
N GLU A 110 0.52 4.71 0.91
CA GLU A 110 0.34 4.04 2.21
C GLU A 110 -0.90 4.64 2.90
N LEU A 111 -1.65 3.86 3.69
CA LEU A 111 -2.92 4.31 4.26
C LEU A 111 -2.81 5.64 5.04
N SER A 112 -1.83 5.80 5.92
CA SER A 112 -1.67 7.03 6.69
C SER A 112 -1.27 8.23 5.82
N GLU A 113 -0.47 7.99 4.79
CA GLU A 113 -0.13 8.99 3.78
C GLU A 113 -1.35 9.41 2.97
N PHE A 114 -2.18 8.45 2.54
CA PHE A 114 -3.39 8.74 1.79
C PHE A 114 -4.36 9.60 2.61
N LEU A 115 -4.61 9.22 3.87
CA LEU A 115 -5.53 9.96 4.75
C LEU A 115 -5.02 11.39 4.99
N VAL A 116 -3.74 11.57 5.29
CA VAL A 116 -3.21 12.87 5.70
C VAL A 116 -2.87 13.77 4.51
N ASP A 117 -2.19 13.25 3.50
CA ASP A 117 -1.63 14.07 2.42
C ASP A 117 -2.58 14.19 1.22
N VAL A 118 -3.40 13.15 0.96
CA VAL A 118 -4.35 13.16 -0.17
C VAL A 118 -5.73 13.65 0.26
N LEU A 119 -6.27 13.10 1.35
CA LEU A 119 -7.60 13.50 1.84
C LEU A 119 -7.56 14.72 2.77
N GLY A 120 -6.41 15.06 3.35
CA GLY A 120 -6.30 16.15 4.32
C GLY A 120 -6.96 15.85 5.67
N VAL A 121 -7.19 14.57 5.99
CA VAL A 121 -7.91 14.12 7.18
C VAL A 121 -6.93 13.62 8.24
N THR A 122 -7.04 14.17 9.45
CA THR A 122 -6.29 13.69 10.62
C THR A 122 -7.19 13.16 11.74
N ASP A 123 -8.49 13.39 11.67
CA ASP A 123 -9.50 12.87 12.59
C ASP A 123 -10.55 12.12 11.77
N VAL A 124 -10.69 10.83 12.05
CA VAL A 124 -11.61 9.92 11.36
C VAL A 124 -12.82 9.54 12.23
N GLY A 125 -13.00 10.21 13.37
CA GLY A 125 -14.05 9.92 14.35
C GLY A 125 -13.84 8.58 15.05
N ALA A 126 -12.60 8.13 15.18
CA ALA A 126 -12.26 6.91 15.91
C ALA A 126 -12.16 7.18 17.41
N TYR A 127 -12.43 6.15 18.21
CA TYR A 127 -12.29 6.19 19.67
C TYR A 127 -11.73 4.87 20.16
N PHE A 128 -10.67 4.93 20.98
CA PHE A 128 -10.09 3.73 21.58
C PHE A 128 -9.54 4.02 22.99
N PRO A 129 -10.27 3.69 24.08
CA PRO A 129 -9.94 4.11 25.44
C PRO A 129 -8.87 3.26 26.12
N HIS A 130 -7.86 2.83 25.37
CA HIS A 130 -6.77 2.01 25.89
C HIS A 130 -5.42 2.56 25.44
N ARG A 131 -4.41 2.43 26.31
CA ARG A 131 -3.04 2.78 25.97
C ARG A 131 -2.47 1.71 25.06
N VAL A 132 -1.92 2.14 23.92
CA VAL A 132 -1.26 1.28 22.94
C VAL A 132 0.18 1.72 22.75
N THR A 133 1.05 0.78 22.36
CA THR A 133 2.41 1.11 21.93
C THR A 133 2.41 1.26 20.43
N TYR A 134 2.85 2.41 19.94
CA TYR A 134 3.07 2.62 18.51
C TYR A 134 4.40 1.99 18.09
N HIS A 135 4.36 1.11 17.09
CA HIS A 135 5.54 0.49 16.49
C HIS A 135 5.74 1.03 15.06
N PRO A 136 6.65 2.00 14.85
CA PRO A 136 6.96 2.48 13.51
C PRO A 136 7.77 1.43 12.74
N SER A 137 7.26 0.97 11.59
CA SER A 137 8.00 0.03 10.75
C SER A 137 9.17 0.72 10.03
N CYS A 138 10.26 -0.02 9.81
CA CYS A 138 11.40 0.50 9.06
C CYS A 138 11.03 0.90 7.62
N GLN A 139 10.11 0.17 6.99
CA GLN A 139 9.62 0.49 5.64
C GLN A 139 8.83 1.80 5.63
N SER A 140 8.01 2.04 6.67
CA SER A 140 7.27 3.29 6.84
C SER A 140 8.23 4.47 7.07
N MET A 141 9.16 4.34 8.01
CA MET A 141 10.03 5.47 8.40
C MET A 141 11.17 5.75 7.42
N ARG A 142 11.87 4.71 6.94
CA ARG A 142 13.11 4.88 6.18
C ARG A 142 12.90 4.81 4.67
N THR A 143 11.96 3.99 4.21
CA THR A 143 11.76 3.78 2.78
C THR A 143 10.73 4.75 2.22
N LEU A 144 9.54 4.81 2.84
CA LEU A 144 8.45 5.70 2.40
C LEU A 144 8.56 7.13 2.95
N GLY A 145 9.25 7.32 4.08
CA GLY A 145 9.28 8.62 4.73
C GLY A 145 7.91 9.04 5.27
N ALA A 146 7.17 8.11 5.89
CA ALA A 146 5.84 8.35 6.45
C ALA A 146 5.83 9.42 7.55
N GLY A 147 6.98 9.67 8.19
CA GLY A 147 7.15 10.78 9.14
C GLY A 147 6.19 10.67 10.33
N ASP A 148 5.50 11.77 10.64
CA ASP A 148 4.58 11.85 11.77
C ASP A 148 3.11 11.55 11.40
N ARG A 149 2.80 11.27 10.12
CA ARG A 149 1.43 11.04 9.64
C ARG A 149 0.67 9.97 10.43
N PRO A 150 1.25 8.78 10.73
CA PRO A 150 0.57 7.80 11.57
C PRO A 150 0.26 8.34 12.97
N LEU A 151 1.18 9.11 13.57
CA LEU A 151 1.00 9.68 14.90
C LEU A 151 -0.03 10.82 14.91
N ARG A 152 -0.13 11.60 13.84
CA ARG A 152 -1.17 12.64 13.70
C ARG A 152 -2.57 12.02 13.75
N LEU A 153 -2.76 10.89 13.06
CA LEU A 153 -4.01 10.13 13.11
C LEU A 153 -4.25 9.52 14.50
N LEU A 154 -3.26 8.83 15.06
CA LEU A 154 -3.40 8.15 16.36
C LEU A 154 -3.64 9.10 17.54
N ARG A 155 -3.19 10.36 17.46
CA ARG A 155 -3.44 11.38 18.49
C ARG A 155 -4.87 11.92 18.48
N ALA A 156 -5.64 11.64 17.43
CA ALA A 156 -7.05 12.02 17.31
C ALA A 156 -8.02 10.91 17.76
N VAL A 157 -7.51 9.82 18.36
CA VAL A 157 -8.27 8.61 18.76
C VAL A 157 -8.45 8.54 20.28
#